data_AF-A0A7C6TUW8-F1
#
_entry.id   AF-A0A7C6TUW8-F1
#
_cell.length_a   1.000
_cell.length_b   1.000
_cell.length_c   1.000
_cell.angle_alpha   90.00
_cell.angle_beta   90.00
_cell.angle_gamma   90.00
#
_symmetry.space_group_name_H-M   'P 1'
#
loop_
_entity.id
_entity.type
_entity.pdbx_description
1 polymer ?
#
loop_
_entity_poly.entity_id
_entity_poly.type
_entity_poly.pdbx_seq_one_letter_code
_entity_poly.pdbx_strand_id
1 'polypeptide(L)'
;MTQYDPLWTPDRLLSYPLITDLDLSADGKQIVYCLREPLLTDDESRFINHLYRVAVDGGEPVRLTYRGNNIMPRWSPDGRFIAFAGDREDDGKTNLYVMRADGGAPWPVVRSEKGILGLAWSPDGGRIAFTMVAPDDEARQAAKKAKNDPIRWGIDHERAQLWVTPFDPAGGASFNPTPV
;
A
#
# COMPACT_ATOMS: atom_id res chain seq x y z
N MET A 1 -19.01 -44.83 0.82
CA MET A 1 -18.24 -44.26 1.94
C MET A 1 -17.41 -43.12 1.37
N THR A 2 -17.85 -41.88 1.58
CA THR A 2 -17.05 -40.69 1.27
C THR A 2 -15.87 -40.67 2.23
N GLN A 3 -14.67 -40.77 1.69
CA GLN A 3 -13.42 -40.73 2.43
C GLN A 3 -13.33 -39.37 3.14
N TYR A 4 -13.21 -39.39 4.46
CA TYR A 4 -12.97 -38.19 5.25
C TYR A 4 -11.56 -37.69 4.94
N ASP A 5 -11.45 -36.66 4.11
CA ASP A 5 -10.23 -35.92 3.88
C ASP A 5 -10.09 -34.90 5.02
N PRO A 6 -9.11 -35.03 5.94
CA PRO A 6 -8.93 -34.05 7.00
C PRO A 6 -8.43 -32.74 6.36
N LEU A 7 -9.40 -31.89 6.03
CA LEU A 7 -9.37 -30.70 5.18
C LEU A 7 -8.37 -29.58 5.53
N TRP A 8 -7.45 -29.77 6.49
CA TRP A 8 -6.51 -28.75 6.95
C TRP A 8 -5.09 -29.29 7.07
N THR A 9 -4.30 -29.15 6.00
CA THR A 9 -2.85 -29.35 6.03
C THR A 9 -2.13 -28.00 6.27
N PRO A 10 -0.88 -28.00 6.79
CA PRO A 10 -0.07 -26.79 6.88
C PRO A 10 0.04 -26.04 5.55
N ASP A 11 0.27 -26.75 4.44
CA ASP A 11 0.36 -26.15 3.09
C ASP A 11 -0.93 -25.44 2.69
N ARG A 12 -2.09 -26.03 3.03
CA ARG A 12 -3.40 -25.43 2.75
C ARG A 12 -3.69 -24.22 3.63
N LEU A 13 -3.22 -24.23 4.88
CA LEU A 13 -3.33 -23.08 5.77
C LEU A 13 -2.49 -21.90 5.25
N LEU A 14 -1.30 -22.18 4.70
CA LEU A 14 -0.40 -21.18 4.13
C LEU A 14 -0.91 -20.60 2.80
N SER A 15 -1.62 -21.41 2.00
CA SER A 15 -2.16 -20.99 0.70
C SER A 15 -3.59 -20.47 0.75
N TYR A 16 -4.18 -20.35 1.95
CA TYR A 16 -5.55 -19.87 2.09
C TYR A 16 -5.67 -18.40 1.63
N PRO A 17 -6.52 -18.10 0.64
CA PRO A 17 -6.66 -16.75 0.12
C PRO A 17 -7.28 -15.85 1.20
N LEU A 18 -6.56 -14.81 1.59
CA LEU A 18 -7.06 -13.81 2.53
C LEU A 18 -7.19 -12.47 1.83
N ILE A 19 -8.40 -11.93 1.84
CA ILE A 19 -8.65 -10.54 1.45
C ILE A 19 -8.40 -9.67 2.67
N THR A 20 -7.47 -8.72 2.56
CA THR A 20 -7.00 -7.92 3.71
C THR A 20 -7.54 -6.50 3.72
N ASP A 21 -7.88 -5.95 2.55
CA ASP A 21 -8.53 -4.64 2.38
C ASP A 21 -9.22 -4.60 1.01
N LEU A 22 -10.19 -3.69 0.83
CA LEU A 22 -10.89 -3.46 -0.43
C LEU A 22 -11.43 -2.03 -0.54
N ASP A 23 -11.77 -1.63 -1.76
CA ASP A 23 -12.50 -0.40 -2.04
C ASP A 23 -13.41 -0.55 -3.27
N LEU A 24 -14.48 0.25 -3.31
CA LEU A 24 -15.49 0.22 -4.36
C LEU A 24 -15.28 1.40 -5.31
N SER A 25 -15.41 1.18 -6.62
CA SER A 25 -15.39 2.26 -7.60
C SER A 25 -16.54 3.23 -7.37
N ALA A 26 -16.36 4.50 -7.74
CA ALA A 26 -17.35 5.56 -7.52
C ALA A 26 -18.72 5.28 -8.18
N ASP A 27 -18.73 4.53 -9.28
CA ASP A 27 -19.96 4.10 -9.98
C ASP A 27 -20.58 2.83 -9.39
N GLY A 28 -19.95 2.22 -8.38
CA GLY A 28 -20.43 1.02 -7.70
C GLY A 28 -20.33 -0.27 -8.51
N LYS A 29 -19.54 -0.30 -9.61
CA LYS A 29 -19.47 -1.46 -10.52
C LYS A 29 -18.25 -2.35 -10.35
N GLN A 30 -17.18 -1.84 -9.73
CA GLN A 30 -15.90 -2.54 -9.62
C GLN A 30 -15.41 -2.50 -8.18
N ILE A 31 -14.83 -3.62 -7.74
CA ILE A 31 -14.14 -3.74 -6.46
C ILE A 31 -12.65 -3.85 -6.76
N VAL A 32 -11.83 -3.03 -6.11
CA VAL A 32 -10.40 -3.30 -5.99
C VAL A 32 -10.15 -3.90 -4.62
N TYR A 33 -9.30 -4.92 -4.52
CA TYR A 33 -9.03 -5.59 -3.25
C TYR A 33 -7.59 -6.10 -3.17
N CYS A 34 -7.11 -6.25 -1.94
CA CYS A 34 -5.84 -6.90 -1.64
C CYS A 34 -6.07 -8.40 -1.46
N LEU A 35 -5.31 -9.21 -2.18
CA LEU A 35 -5.21 -10.64 -1.95
C LEU A 35 -3.83 -10.98 -1.40
N ARG A 36 -3.81 -11.60 -0.22
CA ARG A 36 -2.59 -12.08 0.41
C ARG A 36 -2.19 -13.43 -0.19
N GLU A 37 -0.96 -13.50 -0.69
CA GLU A 37 -0.34 -14.69 -1.27
C GLU A 37 0.96 -15.02 -0.51
N PRO A 38 1.24 -16.32 -0.27
CA PRO A 38 2.52 -16.73 0.29
C PRO A 38 3.62 -16.58 -0.78
N LEU A 39 4.71 -15.90 -0.43
CA LEU A 39 5.96 -15.91 -1.18
C LEU A 39 6.93 -16.83 -0.45
N LEU A 40 7.04 -18.05 -0.96
CA LEU A 40 7.87 -19.13 -0.43
C LEU A 40 8.91 -19.51 -1.49
N THR A 41 10.10 -18.94 -1.38
CA THR A 41 11.28 -19.30 -2.18
C THR A 41 12.38 -19.77 -1.25
N ASP A 42 13.51 -20.22 -1.80
CA ASP A 42 14.67 -20.62 -0.98
C ASP A 42 15.22 -19.45 -0.13
N ASP A 43 15.05 -18.21 -0.62
CA ASP A 43 15.57 -17.00 0.01
C ASP A 43 14.50 -16.17 0.75
N GLU A 44 13.21 -16.37 0.46
CA GLU A 44 12.12 -15.59 1.05
C GLU A 44 11.02 -16.48 1.65
N SER A 45 10.62 -16.17 2.88
CA SER A 45 9.46 -16.78 3.54
C SER A 45 8.60 -15.69 4.18
N ARG A 46 7.64 -15.17 3.43
CA ARG A 46 6.74 -14.11 3.89
C ARG A 46 5.42 -14.11 3.13
N PHE A 47 4.47 -13.34 3.63
CA PHE A 47 3.24 -13.03 2.90
C PHE A 47 3.36 -11.69 2.19
N ILE A 48 2.87 -11.63 0.96
CA ILE A 48 2.76 -10.39 0.18
C ILE A 48 1.32 -10.20 -0.26
N ASN A 49 0.91 -8.94 -0.40
CA ASN A 49 -0.38 -8.59 -0.95
C ASN A 49 -0.22 -8.12 -2.39
N HIS A 50 -1.15 -8.57 -3.23
CA HIS A 50 -1.33 -8.04 -4.58
C HIS A 50 -2.71 -7.44 -4.72
N LEU A 51 -2.80 -6.40 -5.53
CA LEU A 51 -4.06 -5.79 -5.90
C LEU A 51 -4.71 -6.58 -7.02
N TYR A 52 -5.99 -6.83 -6.85
CA TYR A 52 -6.88 -7.42 -7.83
C TYR A 52 -8.10 -6.53 -8.01
N ARG A 53 -8.74 -6.65 -9.18
CA ARG A 53 -10.01 -5.99 -9.49
C ARG A 53 -11.02 -6.99 -10.01
N VAL A 54 -12.27 -6.86 -9.58
CA VAL A 54 -13.39 -7.68 -10.07
C VAL A 54 -14.65 -6.83 -10.17
N ALA A 55 -15.59 -7.22 -11.05
CA ALA A 55 -16.89 -6.59 -11.10
C ALA A 55 -17.73 -6.98 -9.87
N VAL A 56 -18.63 -6.09 -9.44
CA VAL A 56 -19.49 -6.30 -8.26
C VAL A 56 -20.49 -7.45 -8.47
N ASP A 57 -20.92 -7.68 -9.70
CA ASP A 57 -21.77 -8.81 -10.11
C ASP A 57 -20.97 -10.12 -10.28
N GLY A 58 -19.66 -10.09 -10.04
CA GLY A 58 -18.77 -11.24 -10.09
C GLY A 58 -18.01 -11.37 -11.42
N GLY A 59 -17.49 -12.57 -11.68
CA GLY A 59 -16.63 -12.85 -12.84
C GLY A 59 -15.16 -13.04 -12.46
N GLU A 60 -14.31 -13.17 -13.48
CA GLU A 60 -12.89 -13.46 -13.31
C GLU A 60 -12.12 -12.23 -12.79
N PRO A 61 -11.43 -12.33 -11.63
CA PRO A 61 -10.61 -11.24 -11.13
C PRO A 61 -9.39 -10.97 -12.01
N VAL A 62 -9.08 -9.69 -12.19
CA VAL A 62 -7.89 -9.22 -12.90
C VAL A 62 -6.83 -8.80 -11.89
N ARG A 63 -5.65 -9.43 -11.94
CA ARG A 63 -4.48 -9.01 -11.15
C ARG A 63 -3.94 -7.69 -11.69
N LEU A 64 -3.69 -6.74 -10.80
CA LEU A 64 -3.18 -5.40 -11.14
C LEU A 64 -1.69 -5.22 -10.82
N THR A 65 -1.19 -5.91 -9.80
CA THR A 65 0.21 -5.78 -9.34
C THR A 65 0.93 -7.12 -9.29
N TYR A 66 2.22 -7.12 -9.62
CA TYR A 66 3.01 -8.34 -9.76
C TYR A 66 4.33 -8.33 -8.95
N ARG A 67 4.66 -7.21 -8.30
CA ARG A 67 5.89 -7.05 -7.53
C ARG A 67 5.61 -6.30 -6.24
N GLY A 68 6.42 -6.58 -5.22
CA GLY A 68 6.30 -5.99 -3.89
C GLY A 68 5.03 -6.39 -3.15
N ASN A 69 4.90 -5.87 -1.94
CA ASN A 69 3.73 -6.01 -1.08
C ASN A 69 2.85 -4.76 -1.20
N ASN A 70 1.67 -4.88 -1.82
CA ASN A 70 0.80 -3.76 -2.20
C ASN A 70 -0.52 -3.83 -1.41
N ILE A 71 -0.80 -2.76 -0.66
CA ILE A 71 -1.87 -2.68 0.34
C ILE A 71 -2.68 -1.38 0.20
N MET A 72 -3.84 -1.32 0.87
CA MET A 72 -4.66 -0.11 1.00
C MET A 72 -5.11 0.52 -0.33
N PRO A 73 -5.69 -0.24 -1.28
CA PRO A 73 -6.11 0.32 -2.56
C PRO A 73 -7.28 1.27 -2.36
N ARG A 74 -7.21 2.46 -2.96
CA ARG A 74 -8.31 3.44 -2.97
C ARG A 74 -8.55 3.94 -4.38
N TRP A 75 -9.79 3.85 -4.84
CA TRP A 75 -10.22 4.41 -6.11
C TRP A 75 -10.15 5.94 -6.07
N SER A 76 -9.69 6.55 -7.15
CA SER A 76 -9.90 7.97 -7.35
C SER A 76 -11.40 8.25 -7.53
N PRO A 77 -11.90 9.44 -7.12
CA PRO A 77 -13.34 9.77 -7.22
C PRO A 77 -13.89 9.72 -8.65
N ASP A 78 -13.03 9.92 -9.65
CA ASP A 78 -13.38 9.83 -11.07
C ASP A 78 -13.31 8.40 -11.64
N GLY A 79 -12.93 7.41 -10.84
CA GLY A 79 -12.80 6.01 -11.24
C GLY A 79 -11.69 5.73 -12.25
N ARG A 80 -10.76 6.66 -12.50
CA ARG A 80 -9.69 6.47 -13.50
C ARG A 80 -8.40 5.92 -12.93
N PHE A 81 -8.20 6.03 -11.62
CA PHE A 81 -6.95 5.68 -10.95
C PHE A 81 -7.19 4.89 -9.66
N ILE A 82 -6.14 4.20 -9.24
CA ILE A 82 -6.08 3.50 -7.94
C ILE A 82 -4.80 3.97 -7.25
N ALA A 83 -4.95 4.60 -6.09
CA ALA A 83 -3.84 4.87 -5.18
C ALA A 83 -3.66 3.66 -4.24
N PHE A 84 -2.41 3.36 -3.88
CA PHE A 84 -2.13 2.30 -2.94
C PHE A 84 -0.77 2.52 -2.26
N ALA A 85 -0.59 1.88 -1.12
CA ALA A 85 0.68 1.83 -0.41
C ALA A 85 1.41 0.54 -0.80
N GLY A 86 2.71 0.61 -1.08
CA GLY A 86 3.46 -0.61 -1.38
C GLY A 86 4.95 -0.43 -1.36
N ASP A 87 5.68 -1.54 -1.31
CA ASP A 87 7.13 -1.55 -1.44
C ASP A 87 7.56 -1.97 -2.85
N ARG A 88 8.84 -1.75 -3.14
CA ARG A 88 9.54 -2.38 -4.26
C ARG A 88 10.81 -3.01 -3.72
N GLU A 89 11.25 -4.08 -4.39
CA GLU A 89 12.39 -4.91 -3.96
C GLU A 89 13.68 -4.09 -3.74
N ASP A 90 13.80 -2.93 -4.36
CA ASP A 90 14.97 -2.06 -4.33
C ASP A 90 15.04 -1.13 -3.10
N ASP A 91 13.93 -0.80 -2.45
CA ASP A 91 13.93 0.14 -1.32
C ASP A 91 13.38 -0.42 0.00
N GLY A 92 12.58 -1.50 -0.05
CA GLY A 92 11.98 -2.14 1.13
C GLY A 92 11.06 -1.22 1.94
N LYS A 93 10.68 -0.06 1.41
CA LYS A 93 9.88 0.95 2.12
C LYS A 93 8.50 1.07 1.50
N THR A 94 7.48 1.19 2.35
CA THR A 94 6.11 1.39 1.89
C THR A 94 5.90 2.83 1.41
N ASN A 95 5.88 3.01 0.10
CA ASN A 95 5.67 4.26 -0.60
C ASN A 95 4.21 4.41 -1.07
N LEU A 96 3.83 5.63 -1.47
CA LEU A 96 2.55 5.88 -2.12
C LEU A 96 2.72 5.78 -3.64
N TYR A 97 1.95 4.88 -4.24
CA TYR A 97 1.88 4.69 -5.69
C TYR A 97 0.48 5.02 -6.19
N VAL A 98 0.41 5.42 -7.45
CA VAL A 98 -0.83 5.48 -8.21
C VAL A 98 -0.65 4.71 -9.51
N MET A 99 -1.72 4.03 -9.94
CA MET A 99 -1.81 3.40 -11.26
C MET A 99 -3.13 3.73 -11.92
N ARG A 100 -3.23 3.50 -13.23
CA ARG A 100 -4.52 3.55 -13.91
C ARG A 100 -5.40 2.38 -13.45
N ALA A 101 -6.70 2.65 -13.37
CA ALA A 101 -7.69 1.66 -12.95
C ALA A 101 -7.81 0.46 -13.90
N ASP A 102 -7.48 0.65 -15.17
CA ASP A 102 -7.46 -0.40 -16.20
C ASP A 102 -6.19 -1.25 -16.18
N GLY A 103 -5.24 -0.94 -15.30
CA GLY A 103 -3.98 -1.65 -15.15
C GLY A 103 -2.78 -0.80 -15.58
N GLY A 104 -1.67 -1.48 -15.89
CA GLY A 104 -0.43 -0.84 -16.30
C GLY A 104 0.54 -0.56 -15.15
N ALA A 105 1.66 0.07 -15.50
CA ALA A 105 2.74 0.31 -14.54
C ALA A 105 2.33 1.37 -13.51
N PRO A 106 2.41 1.08 -12.20
CA PRO A 106 2.25 2.08 -11.16
C PRO A 106 3.43 3.05 -11.16
N TRP A 107 3.16 4.33 -10.87
CA TRP A 107 4.19 5.34 -10.68
C TRP A 107 4.23 5.81 -9.23
N PRO A 108 5.42 6.11 -8.69
CA PRO A 108 5.56 6.63 -7.34
C PRO A 108 5.04 8.07 -7.28
N VAL A 109 4.25 8.37 -6.27
CA VAL A 109 3.78 9.73 -5.95
C VAL A 109 4.52 10.26 -4.71
N VAL A 110 4.69 9.42 -3.68
CA VAL A 110 5.43 9.77 -2.47
C VAL A 110 6.42 8.67 -2.16
N ARG A 111 7.72 9.02 -2.09
CA ARG A 111 8.74 8.14 -1.50
C ARG A 111 8.86 8.44 -0.01
N SER A 112 8.51 7.46 0.80
CA SER A 112 8.47 7.59 2.26
C SER A 112 9.72 6.99 2.88
N GLU A 113 10.33 7.69 3.84
CA GLU A 113 11.39 7.10 4.66
C GLU A 113 10.88 6.23 5.81
N LYS A 114 9.65 6.48 6.26
CA LYS A 114 9.05 5.90 7.47
C LYS A 114 7.87 4.96 7.19
N GLY A 115 7.45 4.84 5.94
CA GLY A 115 6.30 4.04 5.51
C GLY A 115 4.98 4.81 5.58
N ILE A 116 4.13 4.61 4.56
CA ILE A 116 2.75 5.09 4.55
C ILE A 116 1.87 4.17 5.40
N LEU A 117 1.05 4.76 6.29
CA LEU A 117 0.18 4.03 7.23
C LEU A 117 -1.31 4.09 6.87
N GLY A 118 -1.69 4.97 5.96
CA GLY A 118 -3.07 5.21 5.56
C GLY A 118 -3.13 6.22 4.44
N LEU A 119 -4.17 6.16 3.61
CA LEU A 119 -4.33 7.04 2.45
C LEU A 119 -5.79 7.26 2.09
N ALA A 120 -6.10 8.44 1.55
CA ALA A 120 -7.42 8.82 1.05
C ALA A 120 -7.32 9.87 -0.06
N TRP A 121 -8.18 9.78 -1.06
CA TRP A 121 -8.32 10.81 -2.09
C TRP A 121 -9.11 12.01 -1.56
N SER A 122 -8.77 13.21 -2.04
CA SER A 122 -9.68 14.35 -1.92
C SER A 122 -10.91 14.12 -2.81
N PRO A 123 -12.10 14.65 -2.46
CA PRO A 123 -13.32 14.46 -3.25
C PRO A 123 -13.23 14.95 -4.70
N ASP A 124 -12.37 15.95 -4.96
CA ASP A 124 -12.10 16.49 -6.30
C ASP A 124 -11.07 15.67 -7.10
N GLY A 125 -10.44 14.67 -6.49
CA GLY A 125 -9.40 13.82 -7.10
C GLY A 125 -8.05 14.53 -7.32
N GLY A 126 -7.91 15.79 -6.95
CA GLY A 126 -6.70 16.59 -7.20
C GLY A 126 -5.61 16.45 -6.13
N ARG A 127 -5.91 15.78 -5.02
CA ARG A 127 -5.00 15.61 -3.88
C ARG A 127 -5.14 14.22 -3.26
N ILE A 128 -4.08 13.78 -2.60
CA ILE A 128 -4.07 12.57 -1.79
C ILE A 128 -3.59 12.93 -0.39
N ALA A 129 -4.43 12.62 0.59
CA ALA A 129 -4.09 12.69 2.01
C ALA A 129 -3.52 11.35 2.46
N PHE A 130 -2.49 11.37 3.30
CA PHE A 130 -1.88 10.15 3.82
C PHE A 130 -1.28 10.38 5.20
N THR A 131 -1.15 9.29 5.97
CA THR A 131 -0.51 9.33 7.29
C THR A 131 0.86 8.69 7.26
N MET A 132 1.84 9.36 7.85
CA MET A 132 3.23 8.94 7.90
C MET A 132 3.87 9.51 9.17
N VAL A 133 4.77 8.77 9.80
CA VAL A 133 5.62 9.34 10.86
C VAL A 133 6.52 10.41 10.25
N ALA A 134 6.67 11.54 10.94
CA ALA A 134 7.52 12.62 10.45
C ALA A 134 8.93 12.11 10.10
N PRO A 135 9.52 12.51 8.97
CA PRO A 135 10.92 12.25 8.68
C PRO A 135 11.80 12.80 9.80
N ASP A 136 12.97 12.18 10.00
CA ASP A 136 13.89 12.68 11.01
C ASP A 136 14.47 14.03 10.55
N ASP A 137 14.47 15.01 11.45
CA ASP A 137 15.15 16.29 11.22
C ASP A 137 16.67 16.14 11.16
N GLU A 138 17.38 17.19 10.76
CA GLU A 138 18.84 17.17 10.61
C GLU A 138 19.56 16.78 11.92
N ALA A 139 19.05 17.25 13.06
CA ALA A 139 19.64 16.95 14.37
C ALA A 139 19.53 15.46 14.69
N ARG A 140 18.38 14.86 14.42
CA ARG A 140 18.11 13.45 14.65
C ARG A 140 18.84 12.55 13.66
N GLN A 141 18.96 12.97 12.41
CA GLN A 141 19.80 12.29 11.41
C GLN A 141 21.28 12.31 11.83
N ALA A 142 21.79 13.46 12.31
CA ALA A 142 23.15 13.57 12.82
C ALA A 142 23.38 12.70 14.06
N ALA A 143 22.42 12.67 15.00
CA ALA A 143 22.46 11.83 16.18
C ALA A 143 22.53 10.33 15.83
N LYS A 144 21.68 9.86 14.91
CA LYS A 144 21.71 8.48 14.39
C LYS A 144 23.05 8.14 13.73
N LYS A 145 23.58 9.04 12.91
CA LYS A 145 24.88 8.86 12.25
C LYS A 145 26.01 8.74 13.27
N ALA A 146 25.93 9.49 14.38
CA ALA A 146 26.88 9.42 15.48
C ALA A 146 26.62 8.24 16.45
N LYS A 147 25.57 7.42 16.22
CA LYS A 147 25.08 6.39 17.14
C LYS A 147 24.77 6.92 18.54
N ASN A 148 24.29 8.15 18.60
CA ASN A 148 23.94 8.88 19.83
C ASN A 148 22.46 9.27 19.82
N ASP A 149 21.59 8.29 19.60
CA ASP A 149 20.14 8.45 19.47
C ASP A 149 19.37 7.66 20.55
N PRO A 150 19.65 7.86 21.85
CA PRO A 150 18.90 7.18 22.90
C PRO A 150 17.43 7.61 22.86
N ILE A 151 16.52 6.66 22.77
CA ILE A 151 15.08 6.90 22.86
C ILE A 151 14.69 6.94 24.34
N ARG A 152 14.17 8.08 24.79
CA ARG A 152 13.65 8.25 26.15
C ARG A 152 12.22 7.76 26.21
N TRP A 153 12.03 6.60 26.84
CA TRP A 153 10.70 6.01 27.02
C TRP A 153 9.72 6.99 27.69
N GLY A 154 8.52 7.11 27.13
CA GLY A 154 7.47 8.00 27.62
C GLY A 154 7.66 9.49 27.32
N ILE A 155 8.82 9.89 26.82
CA ILE A 155 9.14 11.29 26.45
C ILE A 155 9.17 11.42 24.93
N ASP A 156 9.96 10.58 24.27
CA ASP A 156 10.14 10.62 22.83
C ASP A 156 9.05 9.80 22.16
N HIS A 157 8.22 10.48 21.35
CA HIS A 157 7.12 9.85 20.62
C HIS A 157 7.24 10.17 19.14
N GLU A 158 7.42 9.14 18.32
CA GLU A 158 7.18 9.22 16.89
C GLU A 158 5.69 9.07 16.64
N ARG A 159 5.01 10.16 16.28
CA ARG A 159 3.58 10.14 15.96
C ARG A 159 3.38 10.16 14.46
N ALA A 160 2.42 9.37 14.00
CA ALA A 160 1.88 9.51 12.65
C ALA A 160 1.24 10.91 12.53
N GLN A 161 1.62 11.63 11.49
CA GLN A 161 1.06 12.93 11.12
C GLN A 161 0.28 12.80 9.82
N LEU A 162 -0.65 13.73 9.59
CA LEU A 162 -1.39 13.85 8.35
C LEU A 162 -0.61 14.72 7.36
N TRP A 163 -0.46 14.23 6.15
CA TRP A 163 0.21 14.89 5.05
C TRP A 163 -0.73 14.93 3.84
N VAL A 164 -0.56 15.95 3.00
CA VAL A 164 -1.30 16.06 1.74
C VAL A 164 -0.32 16.36 0.61
N THR A 165 -0.51 15.68 -0.53
CA THR A 165 0.21 15.95 -1.77
C THR A 165 -0.78 16.22 -2.91
N PRO A 166 -0.48 17.17 -3.82
CA PRO A 166 -1.21 17.28 -5.07
C PRO A 166 -1.03 16.01 -5.91
N PHE A 167 -2.05 15.68 -6.70
CA PHE A 167 -2.01 14.64 -7.70
C PHE A 167 -2.40 15.23 -9.05
N ASP A 168 -1.46 15.19 -9.99
CA ASP A 168 -1.68 15.53 -11.40
C ASP A 168 -1.20 14.34 -12.25
N PRO A 169 -2.08 13.66 -12.99
CA PRO A 169 -1.67 12.57 -13.86
C PRO A 169 -0.90 13.02 -15.11
N ALA A 170 -0.95 14.30 -15.47
CA ALA A 170 -0.22 14.88 -16.61
C ALA A 170 1.13 15.52 -16.19
N GLY A 171 1.20 16.04 -14.96
CA GLY A 171 2.42 16.59 -14.36
C GLY A 171 3.23 15.48 -13.68
N GLY A 172 4.49 15.30 -14.08
CA GLY A 172 5.39 14.36 -13.41
C GLY A 172 5.39 14.57 -11.89
N ALA A 173 5.50 13.49 -11.11
CA ALA A 173 5.40 13.50 -9.66
C ALA A 173 6.35 14.55 -9.05
N SER A 174 5.80 15.68 -8.61
CA SER A 174 6.53 16.63 -7.77
C SER A 174 6.30 16.22 -6.32
N PHE A 175 7.37 15.72 -5.70
CA PHE A 175 7.37 15.43 -4.27
C PHE A 175 7.37 16.75 -3.51
N ASN A 176 6.20 17.18 -3.04
CA ASN A 176 6.12 18.27 -2.07
C ASN A 176 4.97 18.04 -1.06
N PRO A 177 4.99 16.92 -0.30
CA PRO A 177 3.97 16.68 0.70
C PRO A 177 4.07 17.73 1.79
N THR A 178 2.96 18.37 2.10
CA THR A 178 2.88 19.39 3.15
C THR A 178 2.20 18.78 4.37
N PRO A 179 2.75 18.93 5.59
CA PRO A 179 2.04 18.56 6.80
C PRO A 179 0.81 19.45 6.94
N VAL A 180 -0.30 18.88 7.43
CA VAL A 180 -1.55 19.61 7.71
C VAL A 180 -1.56 20.14 9.14
#